data_AF-A0AAE3VXU5-F1
#
_entry.id   AF-A0AAE3VXU5-F1
#
_cell.length_a   1.000
_cell.length_b   1.000
_cell.length_c   1.000
_cell.angle_alpha   90.00
_cell.angle_beta   90.00
_cell.angle_gamma   90.00
#
_symmetry.space_group_name_H-M   'P 1'
#
loop_
_entity.id
_entity.type
_entity.pdbx_description
1 polymer ?
#
loop_
_entity_poly.entity_id
_entity_poly.type
_entity_poly.pdbx_seq_one_letter_code
_entity_poly.pdbx_strand_id
1 'polypeptide(L)'
;MRSRGVKVYRGLGVPVPFSGRLLIGAGYADIDYLHMGFRPAYGFQRVWELVFDVGRLTDVSERSAELAAVRERFAGVRPGPVGGETTSDWIDRTFSLSFSYSWPQFPGTG
;
A
#
# COMPACT_ATOMS: atom_id res chain seq x y z
N MET A 1 -2.70 -21.76 36.72
CA MET A 1 -2.12 -21.33 35.43
C MET A 1 -1.77 -19.84 35.53
N ARG A 2 -0.50 -19.45 35.45
CA ARG A 2 -0.11 -18.02 35.42
C ARG A 2 -0.16 -17.54 33.97
N SER A 3 -1.05 -16.59 33.66
CA SER A 3 -0.99 -15.86 32.39
C SER A 3 0.30 -15.03 32.37
N ARG A 4 1.14 -15.22 31.35
CA ARG A 4 2.26 -14.31 31.09
C ARG A 4 1.66 -12.99 30.62
N GLY A 5 1.73 -11.96 31.47
CA GLY A 5 1.31 -10.61 31.10
C GLY A 5 2.06 -10.14 29.86
N VAL A 6 1.34 -9.68 28.85
CA VAL A 6 1.91 -9.05 27.65
C VAL A 6 2.67 -7.80 28.10
N LYS A 7 3.96 -7.73 27.80
CA LYS A 7 4.76 -6.52 28.05
C LYS A 7 4.47 -5.52 26.93
N VAL A 8 3.78 -4.43 27.29
CA VAL A 8 3.52 -3.30 26.38
C VAL A 8 4.59 -2.24 26.63
N TYR A 9 5.41 -1.96 25.62
CA TYR A 9 6.39 -0.88 25.68
C TYR A 9 5.79 0.37 25.04
N ARG A 10 5.78 1.48 25.77
CA ARG A 10 5.28 2.79 25.30
C ARG A 10 6.45 3.76 25.17
N GLY A 11 6.43 4.58 24.12
CA GLY A 11 7.42 5.64 23.95
C GLY A 11 8.86 5.14 23.83
N LEU A 12 9.06 3.94 23.24
CA LEU A 12 10.38 3.31 23.15
C LEU A 12 11.41 4.25 22.50
N GLY A 13 11.00 5.11 21.57
CA GLY A 13 11.85 6.16 20.99
C GLY A 13 13.07 5.62 20.23
N VAL A 14 13.16 4.30 20.03
CA VAL A 14 14.25 3.65 19.32
C VAL A 14 13.99 3.78 17.81
N PRO A 15 14.89 4.45 17.06
CA PRO A 15 14.77 4.51 15.62
C PRO A 15 14.83 3.11 15.02
N VAL A 16 13.90 2.79 14.11
CA VAL A 16 14.02 1.60 13.27
C VAL A 16 14.95 1.98 12.12
N PRO A 17 16.11 1.30 11.93
CA PRO A 17 17.04 1.63 10.86
C PRO A 17 16.45 1.21 9.51
N PHE A 18 15.61 2.08 8.96
CA PHE A 18 14.92 1.91 7.69
C PHE A 18 15.31 3.06 6.77
N SER A 19 15.85 2.71 5.60
CA SER A 19 16.01 3.63 4.47
C SER A 19 15.15 3.11 3.34
N GLY A 20 14.30 3.97 2.77
CA GLY A 20 13.36 3.56 1.75
C GLY A 20 12.10 4.42 1.71
N ARG A 21 11.11 3.94 0.99
CA ARG A 21 9.84 4.65 0.75
C ARG A 21 8.69 3.87 1.38
N LEU A 22 7.70 4.57 1.90
CA LEU A 22 6.47 4.00 2.43
C LEU A 22 5.27 4.75 1.86
N LEU A 23 4.26 4.01 1.40
CA LEU A 23 2.95 4.59 1.09
C LEU A 23 2.02 4.38 2.29
N ILE A 24 1.41 5.47 2.74
CA ILE A 24 0.38 5.43 3.78
C ILE A 24 -0.93 5.96 3.22
N GLY A 25 -2.00 5.20 3.48
CA GLY A 25 -3.34 5.50 3.00
C GLY A 25 -4.32 5.80 4.13
N ALA A 26 -5.23 6.75 3.92
CA ALA A 26 -6.33 7.05 4.82
C ALA A 26 -7.66 7.18 4.04
N GLY A 27 -8.75 6.75 4.69
CA GLY A 27 -10.08 6.74 4.08
C GLY A 27 -10.18 5.74 2.94
N TYR A 28 -10.25 4.44 3.26
CA TYR A 28 -10.43 3.41 2.24
C TYR A 28 -11.73 3.66 1.47
N ALA A 29 -11.65 3.76 0.15
CA ALA A 29 -12.74 4.22 -0.73
C ALA A 29 -13.73 3.13 -1.11
N ASP A 30 -13.73 1.99 -0.41
CA ASP A 30 -14.54 0.80 -0.70
C ASP A 30 -14.47 0.38 -2.18
N ILE A 31 -13.25 0.33 -2.72
CA ILE A 31 -13.02 -0.35 -3.99
C ILE A 31 -13.42 -1.82 -3.81
N ASP A 32 -14.18 -2.35 -4.77
CA ASP A 32 -14.85 -3.66 -4.74
C ASP A 32 -14.14 -4.69 -3.87
N TYR A 33 -14.91 -5.28 -2.96
CA TYR A 33 -14.48 -6.11 -1.84
C TYR A 33 -13.26 -7.00 -2.15
N LEU A 34 -12.09 -6.64 -1.60
CA LEU A 34 -10.91 -7.50 -1.55
C LEU A 34 -10.95 -8.34 -0.25
N HIS A 35 -11.44 -9.58 -0.31
CA HIS A 35 -11.41 -10.51 0.84
C HIS A 35 -9.99 -11.02 1.14
N MET A 36 -9.08 -10.93 0.17
CA MET A 36 -7.77 -11.54 0.21
C MET A 36 -6.72 -10.62 -0.42
N GLY A 37 -5.54 -10.52 0.20
CA GLY A 37 -4.42 -9.72 -0.29
C GLY A 37 -4.14 -8.46 0.51
N PHE A 38 -3.15 -7.70 0.06
CA PHE A 38 -2.88 -6.36 0.56
C PHE A 38 -3.74 -5.34 -0.16
N ARG A 39 -4.24 -4.35 0.57
CA ARG A 39 -4.98 -3.24 -0.04
C ARG A 39 -3.98 -2.33 -0.76
N PRO A 40 -4.07 -2.17 -2.09
CA PRO A 40 -3.17 -1.29 -2.81
C PRO A 40 -3.44 0.18 -2.45
N ALA A 41 -2.44 1.04 -2.59
CA ALA A 41 -2.54 2.45 -2.19
C ALA A 41 -3.66 3.21 -2.93
N TYR A 42 -3.95 2.87 -4.20
CA TYR A 42 -5.03 3.50 -4.95
C TYR A 42 -6.42 3.27 -4.34
N GLY A 43 -6.58 2.26 -3.47
CA GLY A 43 -7.82 2.01 -2.72
C GLY A 43 -8.13 3.05 -1.64
N PHE A 44 -7.25 4.01 -1.39
CA PHE A 44 -7.44 5.04 -0.37
C PHE A 44 -7.72 6.42 -0.97
N GLN A 45 -8.53 7.21 -0.28
CA GLN A 45 -8.87 8.59 -0.67
C GLN A 45 -7.70 9.54 -0.50
N ARG A 46 -6.91 9.34 0.56
CA ARG A 46 -5.72 10.13 0.86
C ARG A 46 -4.50 9.23 0.90
N VAL A 47 -3.47 9.58 0.15
CA VAL A 47 -2.22 8.83 0.07
C VAL A 47 -1.04 9.77 0.20
N TRP A 48 -0.12 9.42 1.09
CA TRP A 48 1.19 10.07 1.18
C TRP A 48 2.29 9.05 0.93
N GLU A 49 3.32 9.53 0.26
CA GLU A 49 4.60 8.88 0.17
C GLU A 49 5.54 9.49 1.20
N LEU A 50 6.17 8.64 2.00
CA LEU A 50 7.15 9.01 3.01
C LEU A 50 8.50 8.44 2.60
N VAL A 51 9.54 9.27 2.56
CA VAL A 51 10.91 8.83 2.31
C VAL A 51 11.69 8.86 3.62
N PHE A 52 12.36 7.77 3.94
CA PHE A 52 13.18 7.65 5.13
C PHE A 52 14.64 7.41 4.76
N ASP A 53 15.53 7.97 5.58
CA ASP A 53 16.94 7.63 5.61
C ASP A 53 17.38 7.33 7.06
N VAL A 54 17.91 6.13 7.29
CA VAL A 54 18.37 5.63 8.59
C VAL A 54 17.34 5.88 9.71
N GLY A 55 16.07 5.60 9.40
CA GLY A 55 14.94 5.77 10.33
C GLY A 55 14.46 7.21 10.53
N ARG A 56 14.99 8.18 9.79
CA ARG A 56 14.55 9.58 9.81
C ARG A 56 13.73 9.89 8.58
N LEU A 57 12.56 10.52 8.77
CA LEU A 57 11.74 11.02 7.67
C LEU A 57 12.45 12.20 6.99
N THR A 58 12.74 12.07 5.70
CA THR A 58 13.45 13.07 4.90
C THR A 58 12.56 13.78 3.89
N ASP A 59 11.50 13.11 3.41
CA ASP A 59 10.52 13.72 2.49
C ASP A 59 9.10 13.21 2.76
N VAL A 60 8.12 14.08 2.49
CA VAL A 60 6.69 13.76 2.49
C VAL A 60 6.06 14.33 1.24
N SER A 61 5.54 13.45 0.39
CA SER A 61 4.87 13.82 -0.85
C SER A 61 3.40 13.38 -0.82
N GLU A 62 2.50 14.31 -1.11
CA GLU A 62 1.07 14.02 -1.29
C GLU A 62 0.87 13.39 -2.67
N ARG A 63 0.16 12.25 -2.73
CA ARG A 63 -0.03 11.46 -3.96
C ARG A 63 -1.49 11.15 -4.24
N SER A 64 -2.44 11.78 -3.54
CA SER A 64 -3.85 11.35 -3.62
C SER A 64 -4.45 11.59 -4.99
N ALA A 65 -4.07 12.68 -5.68
CA ALA A 65 -4.55 12.97 -7.02
C ALA A 65 -4.07 11.93 -8.04
N GLU A 66 -2.78 11.57 -7.98
CA GLU A 66 -2.17 10.57 -8.85
C GLU A 66 -2.81 9.19 -8.63
N LEU A 67 -3.00 8.79 -7.37
CA LEU A 67 -3.60 7.50 -7.03
C LEU A 67 -5.12 7.49 -7.24
N ALA A 68 -5.79 8.64 -7.20
CA ALA A 68 -7.18 8.75 -7.63
C ALA A 68 -7.33 8.42 -9.13
N ALA A 69 -6.45 8.96 -9.98
CA ALA A 69 -6.47 8.63 -11.40
C ALA A 69 -6.21 7.14 -11.66
N VAL A 70 -5.35 6.49 -10.87
CA VAL A 70 -5.16 5.03 -10.91
C VAL A 70 -6.44 4.31 -10.50
N ARG A 71 -7.07 4.71 -9.39
CA ARG A 71 -8.31 4.09 -8.89
C ARG A 71 -9.42 4.11 -9.93
N GLU A 72 -9.62 5.24 -10.61
CA GLU A 72 -10.64 5.35 -11.67
C GLU A 72 -10.41 4.35 -12.81
N ARG A 73 -9.16 4.02 -13.14
CA ARG A 73 -8.86 3.00 -14.17
C ARG A 73 -9.22 1.58 -13.74
N PHE A 74 -9.27 1.32 -12.45
CA PHE A 74 -9.66 0.03 -11.88
C PHE A 74 -11.12 0.01 -11.39
N ALA A 75 -11.87 1.11 -11.54
CA ALA A 75 -13.27 1.16 -11.13
C ALA A 75 -14.10 0.13 -11.89
N GLY A 76 -14.83 -0.72 -11.15
CA GLY A 76 -15.64 -1.79 -11.72
C GLY A 76 -14.86 -3.00 -12.26
N VAL A 77 -13.53 -3.02 -12.13
CA VAL A 77 -12.71 -4.20 -12.43
C VAL A 77 -12.88 -5.21 -11.31
N ARG A 78 -13.41 -6.40 -11.62
CA ARG A 78 -13.56 -7.47 -10.62
C ARG A 78 -12.18 -7.99 -10.17
N PRO A 79 -11.99 -8.29 -8.88
CA PRO A 79 -10.78 -8.95 -8.41
C PRO A 79 -10.59 -10.30 -9.12
N GLY A 80 -9.39 -10.54 -9.64
CA GLY A 80 -9.04 -11.78 -10.31
C GLY A 80 -7.83 -11.64 -11.24
N PRO A 81 -7.43 -12.74 -11.90
CA PRO A 81 -6.44 -12.69 -12.96
C PRO A 81 -6.92 -11.78 -14.10
N VAL A 82 -6.02 -10.94 -14.59
CA VAL A 82 -6.31 -10.00 -15.68
C VAL A 82 -5.48 -10.34 -16.92
N GLY A 83 -6.03 -10.14 -18.12
CA GLY A 83 -5.22 -10.16 -19.35
C GLY A 83 -4.37 -11.40 -19.59
N GLY A 84 -4.93 -12.61 -19.42
CA GLY A 84 -4.20 -13.87 -19.63
C GLY A 84 -3.21 -14.25 -18.52
N GLU A 85 -3.15 -13.47 -17.44
CA GLU A 85 -2.42 -13.79 -16.21
C GLU A 85 -2.86 -15.16 -15.64
N THR A 86 -1.91 -15.94 -15.13
CA THR A 86 -2.25 -17.20 -14.46
C THR A 86 -2.79 -16.94 -13.06
N THR A 87 -3.50 -17.91 -12.48
CA THR A 87 -3.96 -17.79 -11.08
C THR A 87 -2.79 -17.60 -10.10
N SER A 88 -1.64 -18.23 -10.35
CA SER A 88 -0.46 -18.08 -9.47
C SER A 88 0.08 -16.66 -9.51
N ASP A 89 0.25 -16.10 -10.72
CA ASP A 89 0.75 -14.73 -10.90
C ASP A 89 -0.19 -13.70 -10.23
N TRP A 90 -1.50 -13.92 -10.35
CA TRP A 90 -2.50 -13.09 -9.68
C TRP A 90 -2.36 -13.13 -8.16
N ILE A 91 -2.14 -14.32 -7.59
CA ILE A 91 -1.92 -14.50 -6.15
C ILE A 91 -0.66 -13.75 -5.72
N ASP A 92 0.45 -13.96 -6.41
CA ASP A 92 1.73 -13.32 -6.10
C ASP A 92 1.62 -11.79 -6.16
N ARG A 93 0.92 -11.26 -7.17
CA ARG A 93 0.64 -9.84 -7.30
C ARG A 93 -0.23 -9.31 -6.17
N THR A 94 -1.30 -10.01 -5.81
CA THR A 94 -2.29 -9.59 -4.81
C THR A 94 -1.74 -9.59 -3.38
N PHE A 95 -0.75 -10.43 -3.11
CA PHE A 95 -0.02 -10.46 -1.84
C PHE A 95 1.35 -9.76 -1.92
N SER A 96 1.52 -8.85 -2.88
CA SER A 96 2.73 -8.04 -3.00
C SER A 96 2.63 -6.74 -2.19
N LEU A 97 3.71 -6.40 -1.47
CA LEU A 97 3.91 -5.07 -0.87
C LEU A 97 4.72 -4.14 -1.79
N SER A 98 4.89 -4.50 -3.06
CA SER A 98 5.62 -3.69 -4.02
C SER A 98 4.92 -2.36 -4.31
N PHE A 99 5.74 -1.36 -4.63
CA PHE A 99 5.24 -0.07 -5.11
C PHE A 99 4.49 -0.20 -6.43
N SER A 100 4.94 -1.04 -7.35
CA SER A 100 4.27 -1.25 -8.63
C SER A 100 2.87 -1.84 -8.49
N TYR A 101 2.63 -2.69 -7.48
CA TYR A 101 1.29 -3.19 -7.17
C TYR A 101 0.40 -2.09 -6.58
N SER A 102 0.92 -1.34 -5.61
CA SER A 102 0.15 -0.32 -4.88
C SER A 102 -0.08 0.97 -5.68
N TRP A 103 0.88 1.30 -6.53
CA TRP A 103 0.93 2.50 -7.38
C TRP A 103 1.49 2.10 -8.77
N PRO A 104 0.68 1.42 -9.58
CA PRO A 104 1.05 1.05 -10.93
C PRO A 104 1.27 2.30 -11.78
N GLN A 105 2.42 2.33 -12.45
CA GLN A 105 2.77 3.36 -13.42
C GLN A 105 2.27 2.91 -14.79
N PHE A 106 1.54 3.77 -15.48
CA PHE A 106 1.09 3.51 -16.84
C PHE A 106 1.89 4.40 -17.80
N PRO A 107 2.45 3.86 -18.89
CA PRO A 107 3.13 4.69 -19.88
C PRO A 107 2.13 5.70 -20.48
N GLY A 108 2.48 6.99 -20.50
CA GLY A 108 1.74 8.04 -21.22
C GLY A 108 1.10 9.18 -20.42
N THR A 109 1.63 9.56 -19.25
CA THR A 109 1.30 10.86 -18.62
C THR A 109 2.57 11.58 -18.22
N GLY A 110 3.15 12.27 -19.20
CA GLY A 110 4.05 13.41 -19.00
C GLY A 110 3.34 14.67 -19.44
#